data_AF-A0A0J8S0F9-F1
#
_entry.id   AF-A0A0J8S0F9-F1
#
_cell.length_a   1.000
_cell.length_b   1.000
_cell.length_c   1.000
_cell.angle_alpha   90.00
_cell.angle_beta   90.00
_cell.angle_gamma   90.00
#
_symmetry.space_group_name_H-M   'P 1'
#
loop_
_entity.id
_entity.type
_entity.pdbx_description
1 polymer ?
#
loop_
_entity_poly.entity_id
_entity_poly.type
_entity_poly.pdbx_seq_one_letter_code
_entity_poly.pdbx_strand_id
1 'polypeptide(L)'
;MRGVSQSLWISALAILSINDSVNAHAKCTTLEPPTLNDGTHQDSNESLLWGPYRPNLYFGVRPRVPKSLLMGLMWAKVDEYSSAQGNFRHTCEQNEGMAGYGWDEYDIRKGGRQTIHDAGNTLDLTIDFIKVPGGSHGGSWGARIKGQPRPDAPPDQPTTMIFYAAMEGLGKLGVANEGDPLGFKDNVKLSGSTMELGEFTMDITRGPDTNSHPPNTHPSHDVKPLDRSLWRVFNFSRIIMASEKYLFPLAILLYREYSF
;
A
#
# COMPACT_ATOMS: atom_id res chain seq x y z
N MET A 1 -5.08 60.10 -84.55
CA MET A 1 -4.63 58.81 -83.99
C MET A 1 -5.79 58.25 -83.19
N ARG A 2 -6.16 57.00 -83.51
CA ARG A 2 -7.39 56.22 -83.22
C ARG A 2 -8.05 56.57 -81.86
N GLY A 3 -9.35 56.83 -81.71
CA GLY A 3 -10.58 56.38 -82.40
C GLY A 3 -11.43 55.59 -81.38
N VAL A 4 -12.59 56.10 -80.89
CA VAL A 4 -13.97 55.73 -81.32
C VAL A 4 -14.29 54.25 -80.93
N SER A 5 -15.31 53.81 -80.17
CA SER A 5 -16.76 54.07 -80.18
C SER A 5 -17.50 53.13 -79.20
N GLN A 6 -18.74 53.49 -78.81
CA GLN A 6 -20.00 52.70 -78.79
C GLN A 6 -20.08 51.33 -78.07
N SER A 7 -20.90 51.18 -77.02
CA SER A 7 -22.37 50.90 -76.99
C SER A 7 -22.71 49.39 -77.02
N LEU A 8 -23.29 48.88 -75.92
CA LEU A 8 -24.65 48.33 -75.80
C LEU A 8 -24.97 47.02 -76.55
N TRP A 9 -25.71 46.14 -75.84
CA TRP A 9 -26.75 45.19 -76.29
C TRP A 9 -26.50 43.68 -76.03
N ILE A 10 -27.50 43.10 -75.33
CA ILE A 10 -28.13 41.77 -75.54
C ILE A 10 -27.34 40.56 -74.98
N SER A 11 -27.91 39.51 -74.40
CA SER A 11 -29.16 39.14 -73.72
C SER A 11 -28.97 37.65 -73.38
N ALA A 12 -29.69 37.16 -72.37
CA ALA A 12 -30.37 35.86 -72.36
C ALA A 12 -29.60 34.52 -72.22
N LEU A 13 -30.02 33.82 -71.15
CA LEU A 13 -30.46 32.42 -71.05
C LEU A 13 -29.46 31.25 -71.24
N ALA A 14 -29.25 30.58 -70.09
CA ALA A 14 -29.53 29.17 -69.81
C ALA A 14 -29.20 28.10 -70.86
N ILE A 15 -28.54 27.02 -70.40
CA ILE A 15 -29.02 25.63 -70.53
C ILE A 15 -28.27 24.75 -69.52
N LEU A 16 -29.05 24.00 -68.73
CA LEU A 16 -28.62 22.85 -67.94
C LEU A 16 -27.99 21.78 -68.86
N SER A 17 -26.90 21.15 -68.42
CA SER A 17 -26.83 19.70 -68.54
C SER A 17 -26.03 19.10 -67.38
N ILE A 18 -26.67 18.14 -66.76
CA ILE A 18 -26.17 17.26 -65.71
C ILE A 18 -25.01 16.45 -66.26
N ASN A 19 -23.95 16.28 -65.48
CA ASN A 19 -23.31 14.98 -65.34
C ASN A 19 -22.48 14.96 -64.05
N ASP A 20 -22.98 14.19 -63.10
CA ASP A 20 -22.21 13.65 -61.99
C ASP A 20 -21.01 12.88 -62.54
N SER A 21 -19.80 13.36 -62.21
CA SER A 21 -18.59 12.55 -62.33
C SER A 21 -17.65 12.86 -61.18
N VAL A 22 -17.91 12.16 -60.08
CA VAL A 22 -16.92 11.52 -59.19
C VAL A 22 -15.59 12.27 -59.06
N ASN A 23 -15.53 13.22 -58.13
CA ASN A 23 -14.28 13.50 -57.44
C ASN A 23 -14.05 12.36 -56.44
N ALA A 24 -13.22 11.39 -56.83
CA ALA A 24 -12.68 10.39 -55.92
C ALA A 24 -11.74 11.08 -54.92
N HIS A 25 -12.32 11.71 -53.90
CA HIS A 25 -11.61 11.94 -52.66
C HIS A 25 -11.48 10.57 -52.00
N ALA A 26 -10.27 9.99 -52.07
CA ALA A 26 -9.94 8.83 -51.27
C ALA A 26 -10.18 9.21 -49.81
N LYS A 27 -11.31 8.78 -49.24
CA LYS A 27 -11.46 8.63 -47.79
C LYS A 27 -10.48 7.53 -47.43
N CYS A 28 -9.30 7.91 -46.97
CA CYS A 28 -8.52 7.05 -46.10
C CYS A 28 -9.39 6.88 -44.85
N THR A 29 -10.23 5.85 -44.85
CA THR A 29 -10.92 5.41 -43.65
C THR A 29 -9.82 4.96 -42.72
N THR A 30 -9.42 5.84 -41.81
CA THR A 30 -8.75 5.45 -40.58
C THR A 30 -9.65 4.41 -39.95
N LEU A 31 -9.25 3.14 -40.02
CA LEU A 31 -9.79 2.13 -39.14
C LEU A 31 -9.38 2.60 -37.75
N GLU A 32 -10.27 3.33 -37.09
CA GLU A 32 -10.15 3.56 -35.67
C GLU A 32 -10.08 2.17 -35.03
N PRO A 33 -9.02 1.85 -34.27
CA PRO A 33 -8.99 0.60 -33.55
C PRO A 33 -10.26 0.54 -32.69
N PRO A 34 -10.92 -0.62 -32.60
CA PRO A 34 -12.14 -0.73 -31.81
C PRO A 34 -11.82 -0.26 -30.39
N THR A 35 -12.54 0.76 -29.91
CA THR A 35 -12.48 1.27 -28.54
C THR A 35 -13.14 0.28 -27.58
N LEU A 36 -12.64 -0.94 -27.58
CA LEU A 36 -12.82 -1.87 -26.49
C LEU A 36 -11.79 -1.45 -25.43
N ASN A 37 -12.27 -1.09 -24.23
CA ASN A 37 -11.61 -1.38 -22.94
C ASN A 37 -11.26 -0.23 -21.98
N ASP A 38 -11.80 1.00 -22.07
CA ASP A 38 -11.49 2.00 -21.01
C ASP A 38 -11.96 1.54 -19.61
N GLY A 39 -13.21 1.05 -19.51
CA GLY A 39 -13.76 0.50 -18.26
C GLY A 39 -13.02 -0.74 -17.75
N THR A 40 -12.67 -1.69 -18.63
CA THR A 40 -11.98 -2.92 -18.19
C THR A 40 -10.52 -2.68 -17.80
N HIS A 41 -9.86 -1.67 -18.38
CA HIS A 41 -8.51 -1.26 -18.01
C HIS A 41 -8.50 -0.53 -16.66
N GLN A 42 -9.48 0.34 -16.42
CA GLN A 42 -9.65 1.01 -15.13
C GLN A 42 -9.98 0.01 -14.01
N ASP A 43 -10.98 -0.85 -14.20
CA ASP A 43 -11.35 -1.91 -13.22
C ASP A 43 -10.17 -2.86 -12.94
N SER A 44 -9.36 -3.14 -13.96
CA SER A 44 -8.16 -3.95 -13.81
C SER A 44 -7.07 -3.25 -13.03
N ASN A 45 -6.89 -1.94 -13.20
CA ASN A 45 -5.92 -1.19 -12.42
C ASN A 45 -6.37 -1.01 -10.97
N GLU A 46 -7.65 -0.76 -10.73
CA GLU A 46 -8.20 -0.57 -9.39
C GLU A 46 -8.09 -1.86 -8.55
N SER A 47 -8.50 -3.00 -9.09
CA SER A 47 -8.40 -4.29 -8.38
C SER A 47 -6.96 -4.75 -8.11
N LEU A 48 -5.99 -4.26 -8.90
CA LEU A 48 -4.56 -4.54 -8.73
C LEU A 48 -3.82 -3.45 -7.94
N LEU A 49 -4.48 -2.36 -7.54
CA LEU A 49 -3.80 -1.23 -6.91
C LEU A 49 -3.10 -1.64 -5.61
N TRP A 50 -3.79 -2.39 -4.74
CA TRP A 50 -3.26 -2.84 -3.46
C TRP A 50 -2.74 -4.27 -3.51
N GLY A 51 -1.63 -4.51 -2.84
CA GLY A 51 -1.09 -5.84 -2.62
C GLY A 51 0.20 -5.85 -1.81
N PRO A 52 0.66 -7.05 -1.40
CA PRO A 52 1.97 -7.29 -0.80
C PRO A 52 3.13 -7.11 -1.79
N TYR A 53 3.24 -5.94 -2.44
CA TYR A 53 4.23 -5.67 -3.50
C TYR A 53 5.62 -5.30 -2.96
N ARG A 54 5.97 -5.75 -1.76
CA ARG A 54 7.30 -5.60 -1.16
C ARG A 54 7.90 -7.00 -0.91
N PRO A 55 8.28 -7.72 -1.98
CA PRO A 55 8.67 -9.14 -1.89
C PRO A 55 9.96 -9.38 -1.11
N ASN A 56 10.74 -8.33 -0.83
CA ASN A 56 11.91 -8.41 0.03
C ASN A 56 11.57 -8.53 1.52
N LEU A 57 10.30 -8.32 1.91
CA LEU A 57 9.79 -8.50 3.26
C LEU A 57 8.92 -9.75 3.35
N TYR A 58 8.88 -10.36 4.54
CA TYR A 58 7.94 -11.44 4.82
C TYR A 58 6.49 -10.99 4.60
N PHE A 59 6.13 -9.81 5.12
CA PHE A 59 4.85 -9.19 4.82
C PHE A 59 5.00 -7.68 4.72
N GLY A 60 4.76 -7.14 3.51
CA GLY A 60 4.84 -5.72 3.24
C GLY A 60 3.85 -5.29 2.17
N VAL A 61 2.89 -4.45 2.56
CA VAL A 61 1.82 -3.95 1.68
C VAL A 61 2.19 -2.58 1.15
N ARG A 62 1.94 -2.34 -0.15
CA ARG A 62 2.05 -1.03 -0.78
C ARG A 62 1.05 -0.92 -1.92
N PRO A 63 0.59 0.29 -2.27
CA PRO A 63 -0.14 0.50 -3.50
C PRO A 63 0.81 0.51 -4.71
N ARG A 64 0.29 0.28 -5.91
CA ARG A 64 0.98 0.48 -7.20
C ARG A 64 1.06 1.96 -7.58
N VAL A 65 1.32 2.81 -6.59
CA VAL A 65 1.54 4.25 -6.74
C VAL A 65 3.01 4.53 -6.38
N PRO A 66 3.78 5.18 -7.26
CA PRO A 66 5.14 5.59 -6.94
C PRO A 66 5.18 6.55 -5.74
N LYS A 67 6.21 6.44 -4.88
CA LYS A 67 6.45 7.37 -3.76
C LYS A 67 5.22 7.58 -2.87
N SER A 68 4.61 6.48 -2.42
CA SER A 68 3.36 6.51 -1.65
C SER A 68 3.52 5.81 -0.30
N LEU A 69 2.43 5.26 0.24
CA LEU A 69 2.38 4.55 1.50
C LEU A 69 3.13 3.22 1.42
N LEU A 70 4.00 2.97 2.41
CA LEU A 70 4.72 1.72 2.61
C LEU A 70 4.32 1.14 3.96
N MET A 71 3.99 -0.14 3.98
CA MET A 71 3.67 -0.85 5.22
C MET A 71 4.49 -2.11 5.35
N GLY A 72 4.67 -2.56 6.58
CA GLY A 72 5.33 -3.83 6.86
C GLY A 72 5.04 -4.36 8.25
N LEU A 73 5.32 -5.64 8.41
CA LEU A 73 5.26 -6.36 9.66
C LEU A 73 6.67 -6.76 10.09
N MET A 74 6.95 -6.64 11.37
CA MET A 74 8.11 -7.23 12.03
C MET A 74 7.64 -7.99 13.27
N TRP A 75 8.38 -9.01 13.65
CA TRP A 75 8.12 -9.76 14.89
C TRP A 75 9.41 -10.30 15.47
N ALA A 76 9.38 -10.59 16.76
CA ALA A 76 10.46 -11.27 17.46
C ALA A 76 9.93 -11.99 18.70
N LYS A 77 10.63 -13.06 19.08
CA LYS A 77 10.59 -13.56 20.46
C LYS A 77 11.37 -12.58 21.36
N VAL A 78 10.80 -12.24 22.51
CA VAL A 78 11.38 -11.26 23.46
C VAL A 78 11.57 -11.85 24.85
N ASP A 79 12.15 -13.04 24.90
CA ASP A 79 12.47 -13.77 26.13
C ASP A 79 13.77 -13.29 26.79
N GLU A 80 14.78 -12.92 25.99
CA GLU A 80 16.06 -12.43 26.49
C GLU A 80 16.47 -11.12 25.81
N TYR A 81 16.95 -10.15 26.59
CA TYR A 81 17.38 -8.84 26.05
C TYR A 81 18.53 -8.96 25.04
N SER A 82 19.46 -9.89 25.26
CA SER A 82 20.62 -10.12 24.40
C SER A 82 20.25 -10.68 23.02
N SER A 83 19.24 -11.55 22.95
CA SER A 83 18.80 -12.20 21.71
C SER A 83 17.75 -11.37 20.98
N ALA A 84 16.93 -10.60 21.70
CA ALA A 84 15.84 -9.81 21.13
C ALA A 84 16.29 -8.87 19.99
N GLN A 85 17.48 -8.28 20.07
CA GLN A 85 17.98 -7.39 19.01
C GLN A 85 18.36 -8.12 17.71
N GLY A 86 18.80 -9.37 17.80
CA GLY A 86 19.19 -10.18 16.64
C GLY A 86 18.06 -11.02 16.05
N ASN A 87 16.93 -11.15 16.76
CA ASN A 87 15.85 -12.08 16.42
C ASN A 87 14.68 -11.42 15.66
N PHE A 88 14.77 -10.12 15.37
CA PHE A 88 13.73 -9.41 14.63
C PHE A 88 13.66 -9.88 13.19
N ARG A 89 12.50 -10.41 12.81
CA ARG A 89 12.19 -10.74 11.42
C ARG A 89 11.64 -9.53 10.71
N HIS A 90 12.17 -9.25 9.53
CA HIS A 90 11.68 -8.18 8.66
C HIS A 90 11.85 -8.54 7.19
N THR A 91 13.10 -8.66 6.75
CA THR A 91 13.46 -9.05 5.38
C THR A 91 13.55 -10.57 5.23
N CYS A 92 13.31 -11.04 4.01
CA CYS A 92 13.39 -12.45 3.63
C CYS A 92 14.85 -12.94 3.57
N GLU A 93 15.50 -13.09 4.71
CA GLU A 93 16.88 -13.58 4.81
C GLU A 93 16.95 -15.11 4.81
N GLN A 94 17.82 -15.69 3.97
CA GLN A 94 17.88 -17.14 3.77
C GLN A 94 18.47 -17.92 4.96
N ASN A 95 19.22 -17.28 5.86
CA ASN A 95 20.03 -17.96 6.89
C ASN A 95 19.58 -17.71 8.32
N GLU A 96 18.32 -17.33 8.51
CA GLU A 96 17.85 -16.80 9.78
C GLU A 96 17.12 -17.83 10.68
N GLY A 97 17.16 -19.13 10.35
CA GLY A 97 16.45 -20.16 11.12
C GLY A 97 14.97 -20.27 10.76
N MET A 98 14.62 -19.92 9.52
CA MET A 98 13.28 -20.08 8.97
C MET A 98 13.09 -21.51 8.44
N ALA A 99 12.07 -22.22 8.91
CA ALA A 99 11.75 -23.58 8.45
C ALA A 99 10.94 -23.59 7.14
N GLY A 100 10.39 -22.44 6.75
CA GLY A 100 9.71 -22.26 5.48
C GLY A 100 8.75 -21.08 5.55
N TYR A 101 8.50 -20.42 4.43
CA TYR A 101 7.50 -19.38 4.33
C TYR A 101 6.98 -19.28 2.90
N GLY A 102 5.73 -18.87 2.72
CA GLY A 102 5.15 -18.75 1.41
C GLY A 102 3.65 -18.51 1.43
N TRP A 103 3.11 -18.20 0.26
CA TRP A 103 1.67 -18.13 0.07
C TRP A 103 1.15 -19.54 -0.22
N ASP A 104 0.27 -20.04 0.66
CA ASP A 104 -0.44 -21.30 0.42
C ASP A 104 -1.40 -21.14 -0.76
N GLU A 105 -2.08 -19.99 -0.78
CA GLU A 105 -2.96 -19.54 -1.85
C GLU A 105 -2.86 -18.02 -1.98
N TYR A 106 -2.79 -17.51 -3.21
CA TYR A 106 -2.77 -16.07 -3.45
C TYR A 106 -3.34 -15.71 -4.81
N ASP A 107 -4.41 -14.93 -4.79
CA ASP A 107 -5.02 -14.28 -5.95
C ASP A 107 -4.68 -12.78 -5.90
N ILE A 108 -4.01 -12.28 -6.93
CA ILE A 108 -3.55 -10.89 -7.01
C ILE A 108 -4.68 -9.85 -6.93
N ARG A 109 -5.96 -10.22 -7.11
CA ARG A 109 -7.14 -9.35 -7.04
C ARG A 109 -7.95 -9.54 -5.76
N LYS A 110 -7.88 -10.71 -5.12
CA LYS A 110 -8.68 -11.02 -3.91
C LYS A 110 -7.86 -11.07 -2.62
N GLY A 111 -6.57 -11.38 -2.73
CA GLY A 111 -5.69 -11.65 -1.60
C GLY A 111 -5.43 -13.15 -1.44
N GLY A 112 -5.09 -13.60 -0.23
CA GLY A 112 -4.70 -15.00 0.01
C GLY A 112 -4.24 -15.27 1.44
N ARG A 113 -3.69 -16.45 1.65
CA ARG A 113 -3.11 -16.89 2.93
C ARG A 113 -1.62 -17.16 2.78
N GLN A 114 -0.84 -16.54 3.67
CA GLN A 114 0.58 -16.80 3.82
C GLN A 114 0.85 -17.55 5.11
N THR A 115 1.71 -18.56 5.07
CA THR A 115 2.24 -19.25 6.24
C THR A 115 3.74 -18.99 6.37
N ILE A 116 4.19 -18.82 7.62
CA ILE A 116 5.59 -18.58 7.96
C ILE A 116 5.91 -19.47 9.15
N HIS A 117 6.89 -20.36 8.99
CA HIS A 117 7.35 -21.30 10.01
C HIS A 117 8.69 -20.83 10.57
N ASP A 118 8.67 -19.98 11.59
CA ASP A 118 9.88 -19.39 12.19
C ASP A 118 10.38 -20.29 13.32
N ALA A 119 11.22 -21.26 12.98
CA ALA A 119 11.83 -22.16 13.97
C ALA A 119 12.79 -21.40 14.91
N GLY A 120 13.49 -20.37 14.43
CA GLY A 120 14.40 -19.56 15.25
C GLY A 120 13.71 -18.80 16.37
N ASN A 121 12.49 -18.30 16.13
CA ASN A 121 11.64 -17.68 17.17
C ASN A 121 10.62 -18.64 17.78
N THR A 122 10.69 -19.94 17.45
CA THR A 122 9.73 -20.97 17.89
C THR A 122 8.26 -20.56 17.69
N LEU A 123 7.96 -19.91 16.56
CA LEU A 123 6.67 -19.27 16.28
C LEU A 123 6.24 -19.51 14.84
N ASP A 124 5.01 -19.97 14.64
CA ASP A 124 4.40 -20.06 13.31
C ASP A 124 3.41 -18.91 13.12
N LEU A 125 3.47 -18.22 11.98
CA LEU A 125 2.53 -17.17 11.61
C LEU A 125 1.63 -17.62 10.47
N THR A 126 0.35 -17.23 10.57
CA THR A 126 -0.61 -17.27 9.46
C THR A 126 -1.07 -15.84 9.19
N ILE A 127 -0.91 -15.38 7.96
CA ILE A 127 -1.34 -14.06 7.51
C ILE A 127 -2.42 -14.22 6.45
N ASP A 128 -3.66 -13.91 6.81
CA ASP A 128 -4.77 -13.81 5.85
C ASP A 128 -4.84 -12.38 5.33
N PHE A 129 -4.70 -12.18 4.03
CA PHE A 129 -4.84 -10.88 3.38
C PHE A 129 -6.06 -10.89 2.47
N ILE A 130 -6.98 -9.95 2.65
CA ILE A 130 -8.20 -9.83 1.84
C ILE A 130 -8.30 -8.44 1.23
N LYS A 131 -8.88 -8.35 0.03
CA LYS A 131 -9.19 -7.10 -0.64
C LYS A 131 -10.68 -6.99 -0.91
N VAL A 132 -11.23 -5.82 -0.63
CA VAL A 132 -12.63 -5.46 -0.82
C VAL A 132 -12.68 -4.36 -1.88
N PRO A 133 -13.11 -4.67 -3.12
CA PRO A 133 -13.24 -3.67 -4.18
C PRO A 133 -14.20 -2.55 -3.78
N GLY A 134 -13.96 -1.33 -4.26
CA GLY A 134 -14.84 -0.18 -4.06
C GLY A 134 -14.12 1.17 -4.16
N GLY A 135 -14.89 2.25 -4.16
CA GLY A 135 -14.35 3.60 -4.29
C GLY A 135 -13.58 3.83 -5.61
N SER A 136 -12.76 4.89 -5.65
CA SER A 136 -11.93 5.25 -6.82
C SER A 136 -10.44 4.98 -6.63
N HIS A 137 -10.05 4.38 -5.49
CA HIS A 137 -8.65 4.17 -5.09
C HIS A 137 -8.38 2.70 -4.73
N GLY A 138 -8.93 1.78 -5.51
CA GLY A 138 -8.67 0.34 -5.41
C GLY A 138 -9.28 -0.35 -4.19
N GLY A 139 -10.27 0.26 -3.55
CA GLY A 139 -11.03 -0.31 -2.45
C GLY A 139 -10.30 -0.31 -1.10
N SER A 140 -10.70 -1.26 -0.26
CA SER A 140 -10.13 -1.48 1.07
C SER A 140 -9.45 -2.84 1.11
N TRP A 141 -8.59 -3.04 2.12
CA TRP A 141 -7.97 -4.33 2.37
C TRP A 141 -7.86 -4.58 3.86
N GLY A 142 -7.75 -5.85 4.25
CA GLY A 142 -7.55 -6.26 5.63
C GLY A 142 -6.47 -7.32 5.70
N ALA A 143 -5.67 -7.27 6.76
CA ALA A 143 -4.68 -8.30 7.08
C ALA A 143 -4.96 -8.83 8.49
N ARG A 144 -5.13 -10.14 8.62
CA ARG A 144 -5.17 -10.82 9.92
C ARG A 144 -3.85 -11.52 10.11
N ILE A 145 -3.13 -11.13 11.16
CA ILE A 145 -1.89 -11.77 11.58
C ILE A 145 -2.21 -12.66 12.78
N LYS A 146 -1.99 -13.96 12.66
CA LYS A 146 -2.16 -14.93 13.73
C LYS A 146 -0.82 -15.58 14.03
N GLY A 147 -0.37 -15.50 15.28
CA GLY A 147 0.79 -16.25 15.76
C GLY A 147 0.38 -17.47 16.58
N GLN A 148 1.11 -18.56 16.39
CA GLN A 148 0.95 -19.79 17.17
C GLN A 148 2.34 -20.28 17.62
N PRO A 149 2.61 -20.35 18.93
CA PRO A 149 3.84 -20.97 19.42
C PRO A 149 3.95 -22.41 18.92
N ARG A 150 5.15 -22.80 18.50
CA ARG A 150 5.44 -24.17 18.05
C ARG A 150 5.49 -25.14 19.24
N PRO A 151 5.41 -26.47 19.03
CA PRO A 151 5.49 -27.45 20.12
C PRO A 151 6.79 -27.38 20.95
N ASP A 152 7.87 -26.87 20.35
CA ASP A 152 9.17 -26.65 20.96
C ASP A 152 9.33 -25.25 21.59
N ALA A 153 8.28 -24.41 21.57
CA ALA A 153 8.28 -23.12 22.23
C ALA A 153 8.19 -23.27 23.76
N PRO A 154 8.90 -22.43 24.53
CA PRO A 154 8.67 -22.32 25.97
C PRO A 154 7.21 -21.96 26.31
N PRO A 155 6.69 -22.41 27.46
CA PRO A 155 5.39 -21.94 27.93
C PRO A 155 5.41 -20.42 28.11
N ASP A 156 4.28 -19.78 27.79
CA ASP A 156 4.07 -18.34 27.94
C ASP A 156 5.12 -17.46 27.23
N GLN A 157 5.65 -17.93 26.09
CA GLN A 157 6.66 -17.22 25.29
C GLN A 157 6.20 -15.79 24.93
N PRO A 158 6.87 -14.74 25.43
CA PRO A 158 6.53 -13.38 25.08
C PRO A 158 6.99 -13.09 23.64
N THR A 159 6.07 -12.59 22.83
CA THR A 159 6.30 -12.27 21.42
C THR A 159 5.87 -10.84 21.16
N THR A 160 6.68 -10.09 20.43
CA THR A 160 6.33 -8.74 20.00
C THR A 160 5.95 -8.75 18.52
N MET A 161 4.87 -8.04 18.20
CA MET A 161 4.41 -7.78 16.85
C MET A 161 4.48 -6.28 16.59
N ILE A 162 5.13 -5.91 15.51
CA ILE A 162 5.34 -4.52 15.13
C ILE A 162 4.77 -4.33 13.73
N PHE A 163 3.64 -3.64 13.66
CA PHE A 163 3.13 -3.10 12.41
C PHE A 163 3.65 -1.68 12.22
N TYR A 164 4.09 -1.36 11.01
CA TYR A 164 4.61 -0.04 10.71
C TYR A 164 4.09 0.47 9.37
N ALA A 165 3.91 1.79 9.29
CA ALA A 165 3.45 2.50 8.11
C ALA A 165 4.30 3.76 7.89
N ALA A 166 4.61 4.05 6.64
CA ALA A 166 5.52 5.09 6.26
C ALA A 166 5.08 5.78 4.97
N MET A 167 5.29 7.09 4.89
CA MET A 167 5.04 7.86 3.67
C MET A 167 6.35 8.15 2.93
N GLU A 168 6.49 7.67 1.69
CA GLU A 168 7.68 7.93 0.87
C GLU A 168 7.64 9.31 0.18
N GLY A 169 6.45 9.73 -0.27
CA GLY A 169 6.22 10.97 -1.01
C GLY A 169 5.58 12.09 -0.21
N LEU A 170 4.91 12.99 -0.93
CA LEU A 170 4.13 14.06 -0.33
C LEU A 170 2.80 13.50 0.16
N GLY A 171 2.52 13.67 1.43
CA GLY A 171 1.29 13.21 2.05
C GLY A 171 1.32 13.40 3.54
N LYS A 172 0.21 13.08 4.19
CA LYS A 172 0.08 13.06 5.64
C LYS A 172 -0.10 11.63 6.11
N LEU A 173 0.47 11.31 7.27
CA LEU A 173 0.27 10.05 7.97
C LEU A 173 0.47 10.30 9.46
N GLY A 174 -0.52 9.97 10.28
CA GLY A 174 -0.45 10.19 11.71
C GLY A 174 -1.35 9.25 12.48
N VAL A 175 -1.18 9.25 13.80
CA VAL A 175 -2.09 8.59 14.72
C VAL A 175 -3.29 9.51 14.93
N ALA A 176 -4.49 8.99 14.70
CA ALA A 176 -5.74 9.74 14.80
C ALA A 176 -6.39 9.65 16.20
N ASN A 177 -5.94 8.71 17.05
CA ASN A 177 -6.39 8.63 18.44
C ASN A 177 -5.90 9.84 19.26
N GLU A 178 -6.65 10.18 20.30
CA GLU A 178 -6.19 11.11 21.34
C GLU A 178 -5.00 10.49 22.08
N GLY A 179 -3.85 11.17 22.07
CA GLY A 179 -2.61 10.61 22.59
C GLY A 179 -2.68 10.25 24.08
N ASP A 180 -2.36 8.99 24.40
CA ASP A 180 -2.09 8.53 25.77
C ASP A 180 -0.58 8.27 25.93
N PRO A 181 0.12 8.95 26.88
CA PRO A 181 1.54 8.72 27.14
C PRO A 181 1.91 7.27 27.47
N LEU A 182 0.96 6.49 28.01
CA LEU A 182 1.13 5.08 28.36
C LEU A 182 0.77 4.14 27.20
N GLY A 183 0.30 4.67 26.08
CA GLY A 183 -0.19 3.88 24.95
C GLY A 183 -1.69 3.59 25.02
N PHE A 184 -2.22 2.99 23.96
CA PHE A 184 -3.65 2.82 23.75
C PHE A 184 -4.18 1.51 24.34
N LYS A 185 -5.25 1.59 25.13
CA LYS A 185 -5.99 0.40 25.57
C LYS A 185 -6.80 -0.20 24.42
N ASP A 186 -7.39 0.64 23.57
CA ASP A 186 -8.22 0.23 22.45
C ASP A 186 -7.44 0.15 21.13
N ASN A 187 -8.16 0.07 20.02
CA ASN A 187 -7.60 0.03 18.68
C ASN A 187 -6.78 1.29 18.35
N VAL A 188 -5.69 1.11 17.61
CA VAL A 188 -4.89 2.21 17.09
C VAL A 188 -5.38 2.57 15.71
N LYS A 189 -5.88 3.79 15.55
CA LYS A 189 -6.32 4.36 14.28
C LYS A 189 -5.23 5.26 13.72
N LEU A 190 -4.81 4.95 12.51
CA LEU A 190 -3.96 5.80 11.69
C LEU A 190 -4.84 6.51 10.66
N SER A 191 -4.54 7.77 10.38
CA SER A 191 -5.13 8.52 9.28
C SER A 191 -4.04 9.11 8.40
N GLY A 192 -4.34 9.25 7.13
CA GLY A 192 -3.41 9.86 6.19
C GLY A 192 -4.10 10.36 4.94
N SER A 193 -3.35 11.11 4.15
CA SER A 193 -3.80 11.57 2.85
C SER A 193 -2.65 11.71 1.86
N THR A 194 -2.92 11.38 0.60
CA THR A 194 -2.00 11.63 -0.53
C THR A 194 -2.83 12.16 -1.70
N MET A 195 -2.17 12.76 -2.69
CA MET A 195 -2.85 13.24 -3.88
C MET A 195 -3.45 12.07 -4.68
N GLU A 196 -2.80 10.92 -4.68
CA GLU A 196 -3.15 9.76 -5.50
C GLU A 196 -4.13 8.78 -4.83
N LEU A 197 -4.14 8.71 -3.49
CA LEU A 197 -5.05 7.81 -2.74
C LEU A 197 -6.21 8.55 -2.08
N GLY A 198 -6.21 9.90 -2.10
CA GLY A 198 -7.11 10.71 -1.29
C GLY A 198 -6.86 10.51 0.20
N GLU A 199 -7.91 10.67 1.00
CA GLU A 199 -7.90 10.40 2.44
C GLU A 199 -8.11 8.91 2.72
N PHE A 200 -7.35 8.38 3.68
CA PHE A 200 -7.47 6.99 4.10
C PHE A 200 -7.28 6.85 5.61
N THR A 201 -7.79 5.75 6.14
CA THR A 201 -7.61 5.34 7.53
C THR A 201 -7.16 3.89 7.60
N MET A 202 -6.43 3.54 8.66
CA MET A 202 -6.08 2.17 8.99
C MET A 202 -6.37 1.92 10.46
N ASP A 203 -7.13 0.88 10.76
CA ASP A 203 -7.42 0.48 12.12
C ASP A 203 -6.62 -0.78 12.48
N ILE A 204 -5.78 -0.67 13.49
CA ILE A 204 -5.01 -1.77 14.06
C ILE A 204 -5.74 -2.23 15.31
N THR A 205 -6.26 -3.47 15.27
CA THR A 205 -7.07 -4.04 16.34
C THR A 205 -6.26 -4.95 17.24
N ARG A 206 -6.71 -5.13 18.49
CA ARG A 206 -6.06 -6.04 19.48
C ARG A 206 -6.13 -7.52 19.11
N GLY A 207 -6.96 -7.87 18.13
CA GLY A 207 -7.33 -9.25 17.85
C GLY A 207 -8.35 -9.79 18.87
N PRO A 208 -8.52 -11.11 18.94
CA PRO A 208 -9.51 -11.76 19.81
C PRO A 208 -9.13 -11.69 21.28
N ASP A 209 -10.13 -11.80 22.18
CA ASP A 209 -9.94 -11.84 23.64
C ASP A 209 -9.15 -13.07 24.13
N THR A 210 -8.88 -14.04 23.25
CA THR A 210 -7.99 -15.17 23.52
C THR A 210 -6.51 -14.75 23.60
N ASN A 211 -6.16 -13.53 23.17
CA ASN A 211 -4.81 -13.01 23.28
C ASN A 211 -4.51 -12.64 24.75
N SER A 212 -3.39 -13.15 25.28
CA SER A 212 -2.90 -12.82 26.61
C SER A 212 -1.75 -11.81 26.55
N HIS A 213 -1.70 -10.89 27.51
CA HIS A 213 -0.61 -9.93 27.66
C HIS A 213 0.40 -10.43 28.69
N PRO A 214 1.69 -10.04 28.57
CA PRO A 214 2.69 -10.38 29.57
C PRO A 214 2.27 -9.91 30.97
N PRO A 215 2.56 -10.67 32.03
CA PRO A 215 2.19 -10.30 33.39
C PRO A 215 2.99 -9.11 33.91
N ASN A 216 2.39 -8.38 34.86
CA ASN A 216 2.98 -7.18 35.46
C ASN A 216 3.96 -7.58 36.57
N THR A 217 5.19 -7.90 36.19
CA THR A 217 6.21 -8.44 37.11
C THR A 217 7.27 -7.43 37.55
N HIS A 218 7.32 -6.24 36.92
CA HIS A 218 8.37 -5.25 37.14
C HIS A 218 7.81 -3.81 37.26
N PRO A 219 8.37 -2.93 38.12
CA PRO A 219 7.90 -1.54 38.28
C PRO A 219 7.90 -0.69 37.00
N SER A 220 8.65 -1.10 35.97
CA SER A 220 8.60 -0.44 34.66
C SER A 220 7.22 -0.49 34.01
N HIS A 221 6.36 -1.41 34.43
CA HIS A 221 4.99 -1.50 33.95
C HIS A 221 4.20 -0.19 34.14
N ASP A 222 4.44 0.53 35.24
CA ASP A 222 3.73 1.79 35.53
C ASP A 222 4.05 2.89 34.50
N VAL A 223 5.21 2.79 33.84
CA VAL A 223 5.69 3.75 32.84
C VAL A 223 5.49 3.24 31.41
N LYS A 224 5.56 1.92 31.23
CA LYS A 224 5.45 1.23 29.93
C LYS A 224 4.62 -0.04 30.09
N PRO A 225 3.29 0.09 30.19
CA PRO A 225 2.42 -1.06 30.36
C PRO A 225 2.41 -1.90 29.07
N LEU A 226 2.59 -3.21 29.21
CA LEU A 226 2.69 -4.15 28.09
C LEU A 226 1.33 -4.70 27.63
N ASP A 227 0.26 -4.37 28.37
CA ASP A 227 -1.14 -4.66 28.02
C ASP A 227 -1.78 -3.58 27.11
N ARG A 228 -0.98 -2.58 26.73
CA ARG A 228 -1.37 -1.47 25.87
C ARG A 228 -0.58 -1.45 24.57
N SER A 229 -1.23 -0.98 23.51
CA SER A 229 -0.61 -0.74 22.22
C SER A 229 0.28 0.48 22.30
N LEU A 230 1.60 0.25 22.32
CA LEU A 230 2.59 1.32 22.26
C LEU A 230 2.70 1.84 20.83
N TRP A 231 2.83 3.16 20.68
CA TRP A 231 3.01 3.81 19.39
C TRP A 231 4.17 4.79 19.44
N ARG A 232 4.81 5.00 18.29
CA ARG A 232 5.85 6.01 18.11
C ARG A 232 5.74 6.58 16.71
N VAL A 233 5.86 7.91 16.60
CA VAL A 233 6.01 8.62 15.34
C VAL A 233 7.42 9.17 15.28
N PHE A 234 8.10 8.95 14.15
CA PHE A 234 9.42 9.46 13.88
C PHE A 234 9.40 10.38 12.66
N ASN A 235 10.09 11.51 12.78
CA ASN A 235 10.31 12.45 11.69
C ASN A 235 11.78 12.37 11.30
N PHE A 236 12.10 11.80 10.14
CA PHE A 236 13.47 11.75 9.62
C PHE A 236 13.67 12.79 8.52
N SER A 237 14.77 13.53 8.60
CA SER A 237 15.22 14.37 7.48
C SER A 237 15.73 13.49 6.33
N ARG A 238 15.45 13.89 5.08
CA ARG A 238 15.85 13.17 3.85
C ARG A 238 17.33 12.80 3.78
N ILE A 239 18.20 13.53 4.48
CA ILE A 239 19.65 13.30 4.48
C ILE A 239 20.03 11.99 5.19
N ILE A 240 19.24 11.55 6.17
CA ILE A 240 19.57 10.38 7.02
C ILE A 240 19.15 9.06 6.37
N MET A 241 18.06 9.04 5.59
CA MET A 241 17.57 7.82 4.93
C MET A 241 18.46 7.33 3.77
N ALA A 242 19.42 8.13 3.30
CA ALA A 242 20.33 7.76 2.22
C ALA A 242 21.60 7.04 2.70
N SER A 243 21.83 6.90 4.01
CA SER A 243 22.95 6.13 4.53
C SER A 243 22.50 4.72 4.93
N GLU A 244 22.96 3.71 4.21
CA GLU A 244 22.71 2.26 4.47
C GLU A 244 23.15 1.76 5.86
N LYS A 245 23.72 2.63 6.72
CA LYS A 245 24.42 2.22 7.95
C LYS A 245 23.62 2.33 9.25
N TYR A 246 22.36 2.76 9.22
CA TYR A 246 21.58 2.96 10.45
C TYR A 246 20.16 2.38 10.36
N LEU A 247 20.04 1.05 10.29
CA LEU A 247 18.82 0.36 10.73
C LEU A 247 18.95 0.02 12.22
N PHE A 248 18.27 0.79 13.07
CA PHE A 248 18.04 0.41 14.47
C PHE A 248 16.68 -0.28 14.61
N PRO A 249 16.53 -1.29 15.51
CA PRO A 249 15.28 -2.00 15.70
C PRO A 249 14.36 -1.18 16.63
N LEU A 250 13.37 -0.51 16.08
CA LEU A 250 12.20 -0.04 16.83
C LEU A 250 11.00 0.08 15.88
N ALA A 251 9.78 -0.05 16.40
CA ALA A 251 8.54 0.15 15.65
C ALA A 251 8.44 1.60 15.13
N ILE A 252 8.38 1.77 13.81
CA ILE A 252 8.59 3.08 13.16
C ILE A 252 7.37 3.50 12.32
N LEU A 253 6.55 4.44 12.80
CA LEU A 253 5.70 5.24 11.91
C LEU A 253 6.51 6.45 11.41
N LEU A 254 6.58 6.66 10.08
CA LEU A 254 7.35 7.75 9.43
C LEU A 254 6.44 8.90 8.97
N TYR A 255 6.71 10.13 9.42
CA TYR A 255 5.97 11.35 9.02
C TYR A 255 6.90 12.51 8.58
N ARG A 256 6.34 13.45 7.80
CA ARG A 256 6.93 14.73 7.39
C ARG A 256 5.84 15.81 7.43
N GLU A 257 6.10 16.90 8.12
CA GLU A 257 5.27 18.11 8.13
C GLU A 257 5.95 19.22 7.33
N TYR A 258 5.17 19.93 6.52
CA TYR A 258 5.59 21.20 5.92
C TYR A 258 4.60 22.28 6.36
N SER A 259 5.08 23.23 7.15
CA SER A 259 4.47 24.55 7.28
C SER A 259 5.24 25.49 6.37
N PHE A 260 4.53 26.24 5.51
CA PHE A 260 5.05 27.45 4.88
C PHE A 260 5.09 28.58 5.91
#